data_AF-A0A316NTF6-F1
#
_entry.id   AF-A0A316NTF6-F1
#
_cell.length_a   1.000
_cell.length_b   1.000
_cell.length_c   1.000
_cell.angle_alpha   90.00
_cell.angle_beta   90.00
_cell.angle_gamma   90.00
#
_symmetry.space_group_name_H-M   'P 1'
#
loop_
_entity.id
_entity.type
_entity.pdbx_description
1 polymer ?
#
loop_
_entity_poly.entity_id
_entity_poly.type
_entity_poly.pdbx_seq_one_letter_code
_entity_poly.pdbx_strand_id
1 'polypeptide(L)'
;MLFILTGNVQIGKSRWLERLADDLSRLGIACYGVIAPGIWVESSTNAANDQGYEKLGISNLLLPDNVTVPFAQRADIARANGMYADLSQAGRAGLGWHIDDAAIARVNEHLLSIKKRAEGDRRRKLLVIDELGRLELDHESGLIEAMRLLRNGPCVGMKDALVVVRETFAKRAESLFAETWGGVLRIAPTRQDAELVKRQLAE
;
A
#
# COMPACT_ATOMS: atom_id res chain seq x y z
N MET A 1 -6.39 15.25 5.17
CA MET A 1 -5.79 14.56 6.33
C MET A 1 -5.01 13.35 5.84
N LEU A 2 -3.87 13.02 6.48
CA LEU A 2 -3.17 11.77 6.25
C LEU A 2 -3.52 10.72 7.31
N PHE A 3 -3.94 9.53 6.89
CA PHE A 3 -4.06 8.36 7.74
C PHE A 3 -2.83 7.47 7.58
N ILE A 4 -2.24 7.06 8.70
CA ILE A 4 -1.13 6.10 8.71
C ILE A 4 -1.64 4.81 9.34
N LEU A 5 -1.92 3.81 8.50
CA LEU A 5 -2.26 2.47 8.95
C LEU A 5 -0.99 1.73 9.33
N THR A 6 -0.82 1.53 10.64
CA THR A 6 0.30 0.79 11.22
C THR A 6 -0.21 -0.38 12.05
N GLY A 7 0.72 -1.24 12.45
CA GLY A 7 0.47 -2.39 13.31
C GLY A 7 1.37 -3.57 12.96
N ASN A 8 1.36 -4.57 13.83
CA ASN A 8 2.20 -5.76 13.70
C ASN A 8 2.10 -6.43 12.32
N VAL A 9 3.15 -7.14 11.93
CA VAL A 9 3.17 -7.90 10.67
C VAL A 9 2.06 -8.96 10.74
N GLN A 10 1.36 -9.18 9.62
CA GLN A 10 0.33 -10.22 9.45
C GLN A 10 -1.01 -10.05 10.19
N ILE A 11 -1.32 -8.88 10.76
CA ILE A 11 -2.62 -8.62 11.43
C ILE A 11 -3.80 -8.36 10.48
N GLY A 12 -3.65 -8.60 9.17
CA GLY A 12 -4.74 -8.40 8.20
C GLY A 12 -4.95 -6.96 7.69
N LYS A 13 -3.91 -6.10 7.72
CA LYS A 13 -3.99 -4.70 7.23
C LYS A 13 -4.55 -4.58 5.80
N SER A 14 -4.02 -5.34 4.84
CA SER A 14 -4.49 -5.27 3.45
C SER A 14 -5.93 -5.77 3.31
N ARG A 15 -6.33 -6.82 4.03
CA ARG A 15 -7.73 -7.29 4.07
C ARG A 15 -8.67 -6.25 4.68
N TRP A 16 -8.21 -5.53 5.70
CA TRP A 16 -8.95 -4.41 6.28
C TRP A 16 -9.09 -3.27 5.27
N LEU A 17 -8.04 -2.97 4.49
CA LEU A 17 -8.09 -1.95 3.43
C LEU A 17 -9.03 -2.32 2.29
N GLU A 18 -9.03 -3.57 1.85
CA GLU A 18 -9.96 -4.05 0.82
C GLU A 18 -11.41 -3.84 1.26
N ARG A 19 -11.72 -4.18 2.52
CA ARG A 19 -13.05 -3.95 3.11
C ARG A 19 -13.39 -2.46 3.21
N LEU A 20 -12.44 -1.64 3.66
CA LEU A 20 -12.65 -0.20 3.74
C LEU A 20 -12.91 0.38 2.35
N ALA A 21 -12.18 -0.05 1.32
CA ALA A 21 -12.39 0.41 -0.05
C ALA A 21 -13.78 0.01 -0.59
N ASP A 22 -14.26 -1.21 -0.31
CA ASP A 22 -15.63 -1.61 -0.65
C ASP A 22 -16.68 -0.75 0.07
N ASP A 23 -16.51 -0.54 1.38
CA ASP A 23 -17.41 0.28 2.18
C ASP A 23 -17.46 1.73 1.66
N LEU A 24 -16.31 2.33 1.34
CA LEU A 24 -16.22 3.69 0.80
C LEU A 24 -16.87 3.78 -0.58
N SER A 25 -16.69 2.76 -1.43
CA SER A 25 -17.35 2.69 -2.73
C SER A 25 -18.88 2.70 -2.59
N ARG A 26 -19.43 1.95 -1.61
CA ARG A 26 -20.88 1.97 -1.30
C ARG A 26 -21.37 3.34 -0.80
N LEU A 27 -20.48 4.14 -0.22
CA LEU A 27 -20.75 5.52 0.19
C LEU A 27 -20.52 6.56 -0.92
N GLY A 28 -20.20 6.12 -2.14
CA GLY A 28 -19.93 7.01 -3.26
C GLY A 28 -18.55 7.69 -3.21
N ILE A 29 -17.63 7.20 -2.38
CA ILE A 29 -16.26 7.67 -2.26
C ILE A 29 -15.36 6.73 -3.07
N ALA A 30 -14.54 7.29 -3.96
CA ALA A 30 -13.66 6.52 -4.83
C ALA A 30 -12.27 6.37 -4.22
N CYS A 31 -11.76 5.15 -4.13
CA CYS A 31 -10.36 4.92 -3.76
C CYS A 31 -9.49 4.91 -5.03
N TYR A 32 -8.34 5.59 -4.97
CA TYR A 32 -7.32 5.60 -6.01
C TYR A 32 -5.99 5.18 -5.40
N GLY A 33 -5.15 4.47 -6.16
CA GLY A 33 -3.85 4.03 -5.68
C GLY A 33 -3.68 2.53 -5.76
N VAL A 34 -3.09 1.94 -4.72
CA VAL A 34 -2.72 0.52 -4.68
C VAL A 34 -2.94 -0.07 -3.27
N ILE A 35 -3.53 -1.26 -3.23
CA ILE A 35 -3.53 -2.14 -2.04
C ILE A 35 -2.63 -3.34 -2.34
N ALA A 36 -1.90 -3.85 -1.36
CA ALA A 36 -0.90 -4.90 -1.55
C ALA A 36 -1.24 -6.18 -0.77
N PRO A 37 -2.36 -6.88 -1.10
CA PRO A 37 -2.74 -8.10 -0.41
C PRO A 37 -1.66 -9.18 -0.48
N GLY A 38 -1.50 -9.89 0.64
CA GLY A 38 -0.64 -11.06 0.71
C GLY A 38 -1.23 -12.27 -0.01
N ILE A 39 -0.36 -13.06 -0.65
CA ILE A 39 -0.68 -14.40 -1.14
C ILE A 39 -0.35 -15.38 -0.02
N TRP A 40 -1.38 -16.06 0.48
CA TRP A 40 -1.30 -16.98 1.61
C TRP A 40 -1.72 -18.39 1.19
N VAL A 41 -1.00 -19.38 1.69
CA VAL A 41 -1.33 -20.80 1.50
C VAL A 41 -1.37 -21.50 2.85
N GLU A 42 -2.18 -22.54 2.97
CA GLU A 42 -2.09 -23.46 4.12
C GLU A 42 -0.71 -24.12 4.13
N SER A 43 -0.11 -24.17 5.31
CA SER A 43 1.24 -24.70 5.49
C SER A 43 1.42 -25.21 6.91
N SER A 44 2.10 -26.35 7.04
CA SER A 44 2.53 -26.93 8.31
C SER A 44 4.02 -26.70 8.59
N THR A 45 4.68 -25.87 7.76
CA THR A 45 6.10 -25.54 7.94
C THR A 45 6.30 -24.53 9.07
N ASN A 46 7.55 -24.37 9.51
CA ASN A 46 7.93 -23.35 10.50
C ASN A 46 7.75 -21.91 9.99
N ALA A 47 7.44 -21.71 8.71
CA ALA A 47 7.16 -20.40 8.13
C ALA A 47 5.65 -20.03 8.18
N ALA A 48 4.80 -20.98 8.58
CA ALA A 48 3.38 -20.72 8.83
C ALA A 48 3.19 -19.85 10.08
N ASN A 49 2.13 -19.04 10.07
CA ASN A 49 1.68 -18.30 11.24
C ASN A 49 0.85 -19.18 12.19
N ASP A 50 0.41 -18.61 13.32
CA ASP A 50 -0.41 -19.30 14.33
C ASP A 50 -1.75 -19.85 13.82
N GLN A 51 -2.15 -19.45 12.60
CA GLN A 51 -3.37 -19.91 11.93
C GLN A 51 -3.10 -21.00 10.88
N GLY A 52 -1.84 -21.46 10.74
CA GLY A 52 -1.44 -22.47 9.76
C GLY A 52 -1.31 -21.94 8.33
N TYR A 53 -1.06 -20.64 8.15
CA TYR A 53 -0.89 -20.03 6.83
C TYR A 53 0.50 -19.42 6.66
N GLU A 54 1.08 -19.64 5.49
CA GLU A 54 2.38 -19.11 5.09
C GLU A 54 2.20 -18.05 3.99
N LYS A 55 2.82 -16.87 4.18
CA LYS A 55 2.81 -15.80 3.16
C LYS A 55 3.91 -16.08 2.14
N LEU A 56 3.52 -16.37 0.90
CA LEU A 56 4.45 -16.68 -0.20
C LEU A 56 4.76 -15.47 -1.08
N GLY A 57 3.82 -14.53 -1.15
CA GLY A 57 3.90 -13.42 -2.09
C GLY A 57 3.02 -12.25 -1.72
N ILE A 58 3.05 -11.25 -2.60
CA ILE A 58 2.25 -10.03 -2.55
C ILE A 58 1.76 -9.76 -3.97
N SER A 59 0.48 -9.47 -4.10
CA SER A 59 -0.09 -8.91 -5.32
C SER A 59 -0.47 -7.46 -5.05
N ASN A 60 -0.35 -6.61 -6.06
CA ASN A 60 -0.89 -5.25 -6.01
C ASN A 60 -2.25 -5.20 -6.70
N LEU A 61 -3.26 -4.74 -5.97
CA LEU A 61 -4.58 -4.39 -6.46
C LEU A 61 -4.60 -2.91 -6.83
N LEU A 62 -4.69 -2.61 -8.12
CA LEU A 62 -4.68 -1.26 -8.66
C LEU A 62 -6.09 -0.66 -8.63
N LEU A 63 -6.24 0.46 -7.92
CA LEU A 63 -7.52 1.15 -7.74
C LEU A 63 -7.65 2.35 -8.68
N PRO A 64 -8.84 2.63 -9.25
CA PRO A 64 -10.13 2.02 -8.92
C PRO A 64 -10.51 0.77 -9.73
N ASP A 65 -9.71 0.37 -10.72
CA ASP A 65 -10.10 -0.66 -11.69
C ASP A 65 -10.11 -2.10 -11.15
N ASN A 66 -9.58 -2.29 -9.94
CA ASN A 66 -9.40 -3.60 -9.30
C ASN A 66 -8.56 -4.57 -10.15
N VAL A 67 -7.55 -4.04 -10.85
CA VAL A 67 -6.62 -4.86 -11.63
C VAL A 67 -5.54 -5.41 -10.70
N THR A 68 -5.41 -6.73 -10.65
CA THR A 68 -4.38 -7.40 -9.83
C THR A 68 -3.11 -7.62 -10.64
N VAL A 69 -1.97 -7.27 -10.05
CA VAL A 69 -0.62 -7.45 -10.60
C VAL A 69 0.20 -8.28 -9.61
N PRO A 70 0.79 -9.43 -10.02
CA PRO A 70 1.80 -10.10 -9.19
C PRO A 70 2.95 -9.14 -8.91
N PHE A 71 3.29 -8.92 -7.65
CA PHE A 71 4.21 -7.85 -7.28
C PHE A 71 5.48 -8.37 -6.61
N ALA A 72 5.33 -9.21 -5.58
CA ALA A 72 6.47 -9.74 -4.85
C ALA A 72 6.33 -11.24 -4.59
N GLN A 73 7.46 -11.93 -4.56
CA GLN A 73 7.60 -13.30 -4.07
C GLN A 73 8.60 -13.32 -2.92
N ARG A 74 8.44 -14.22 -1.96
CA ARG A 74 9.42 -14.36 -0.88
C ARG A 74 10.80 -14.73 -1.44
N ALA A 75 11.85 -14.10 -0.93
CA ALA A 75 13.16 -14.13 -1.56
C ALA A 75 13.83 -15.52 -1.55
N ASP A 76 13.58 -16.35 -0.54
CA ASP A 76 14.00 -17.76 -0.47
C ASP A 76 13.37 -18.60 -1.58
N ILE A 77 12.07 -18.44 -1.83
CA ILE A 77 11.35 -19.14 -2.90
C ILE A 77 11.89 -18.71 -4.27
N ALA A 78 12.06 -17.41 -4.48
CA ALA A 78 12.61 -16.86 -5.71
C ALA A 78 14.06 -17.32 -5.96
N ARG A 79 14.85 -17.56 -4.90
CA ARG A 79 16.19 -18.15 -5.06
C ARG A 79 16.11 -19.63 -5.43
N ALA A 80 15.24 -20.39 -4.76
CA ALA A 80 15.08 -21.81 -5.00
C ALA A 80 14.62 -22.14 -6.44
N ASN A 81 13.83 -21.24 -7.06
CA ASN A 81 13.35 -21.41 -8.44
C ASN A 81 14.19 -20.65 -9.50
N GLY A 82 15.29 -20.00 -9.10
CA GLY A 82 16.19 -19.28 -10.02
C GLY A 82 15.68 -17.94 -10.54
N MET A 83 14.59 -17.39 -9.98
CA MET A 83 14.02 -16.10 -10.37
C MET A 83 14.62 -14.89 -9.63
N TYR A 84 15.35 -15.12 -8.53
CA TYR A 84 15.92 -14.03 -7.73
C TYR A 84 16.96 -13.23 -8.51
N ALA A 85 16.75 -11.93 -8.63
CA ALA A 85 17.67 -11.01 -9.28
C ALA A 85 18.37 -10.10 -8.27
N ASP A 86 19.66 -10.34 -7.99
CA ASP A 86 20.46 -9.52 -7.06
C ASP A 86 20.59 -8.05 -7.50
N LEU A 87 20.57 -7.80 -8.81
CA LEU A 87 20.70 -6.47 -9.38
C LEU A 87 19.38 -5.68 -9.45
N SER A 88 18.25 -6.31 -9.11
CA SER A 88 16.96 -5.62 -8.97
C SER A 88 17.00 -4.59 -7.84
N GLN A 89 16.05 -3.65 -7.81
CA GLN A 89 15.94 -2.69 -6.71
C GLN A 89 15.80 -3.40 -5.35
N ALA A 90 14.93 -4.41 -5.27
CA ALA A 90 14.73 -5.20 -4.05
C ALA A 90 15.96 -6.04 -3.66
N GLY A 91 16.69 -6.57 -4.65
CA GLY A 91 17.94 -7.30 -4.45
C GLY A 91 19.03 -6.41 -3.84
N ARG A 92 19.28 -5.26 -4.45
CA ARG A 92 20.26 -4.27 -3.96
C ARG A 92 19.94 -3.74 -2.56
N ALA A 93 18.66 -3.58 -2.25
CA ALA A 93 18.22 -3.16 -0.91
C ALA A 93 18.26 -4.30 0.13
N GLY A 94 18.54 -5.55 -0.29
CA GLY A 94 18.60 -6.71 0.60
C GLY A 94 17.24 -7.00 1.25
N LEU A 95 16.16 -6.95 0.49
CA LEU A 95 14.83 -7.26 1.00
C LEU A 95 14.62 -8.77 1.15
N GLY A 96 13.78 -9.15 2.13
CA GLY A 96 13.25 -10.51 2.26
C GLY A 96 12.22 -10.89 1.18
N TRP A 97 11.97 -9.98 0.23
CA TRP A 97 11.08 -10.14 -0.91
C TRP A 97 11.87 -9.91 -2.19
N HIS A 98 11.66 -10.78 -3.16
CA HIS A 98 11.99 -10.52 -4.55
C HIS A 98 10.85 -9.72 -5.18
N ILE A 99 11.18 -8.61 -5.84
CA ILE A 99 10.25 -7.76 -6.56
C ILE A 99 10.89 -7.50 -7.92
N ASP A 100 10.19 -7.86 -8.99
CA ASP A 100 10.64 -7.58 -10.35
C ASP A 100 10.53 -6.06 -10.61
N ASP A 101 11.58 -5.46 -11.17
CA ASP A 101 11.60 -4.04 -11.53
C ASP A 101 10.50 -3.69 -12.55
N ALA A 102 10.10 -4.63 -13.41
CA ALA A 102 8.97 -4.48 -14.31
C ALA A 102 7.63 -4.41 -13.56
N ALA A 103 7.47 -5.14 -12.45
CA ALA A 103 6.28 -5.06 -11.60
C ALA A 103 6.21 -3.70 -10.89
N ILE A 104 7.35 -3.17 -10.42
CA ILE A 104 7.47 -1.80 -9.89
C ILE A 104 7.11 -0.77 -10.96
N ALA A 105 7.67 -0.90 -12.17
CA ALA A 105 7.40 0.02 -13.27
C ALA A 105 5.91 0.07 -13.62
N ARG A 106 5.24 -1.08 -13.70
CA ARG A 106 3.81 -1.17 -13.98
C ARG A 106 2.95 -0.47 -12.92
N VAL A 107 3.29 -0.62 -11.65
CA VAL A 107 2.55 0.04 -10.55
C VAL A 107 2.82 1.55 -10.56
N ASN A 108 4.05 1.98 -10.83
CA ASN A 108 4.38 3.40 -11.00
C ASN A 108 3.64 4.02 -12.18
N GLU A 109 3.53 3.34 -13.32
CA GLU A 109 2.75 3.82 -14.47
C GLU A 109 1.28 4.04 -14.10
N HIS A 110 0.68 3.11 -13.35
CA HIS A 110 -0.66 3.29 -12.80
C HIS A 110 -0.76 4.52 -11.90
N LEU A 111 0.14 4.67 -10.94
CA LEU A 111 0.16 5.79 -9.99
C LEU A 111 0.36 7.15 -10.70
N LEU A 112 1.23 7.21 -11.71
CA LEU A 112 1.45 8.38 -12.55
C LEU A 112 0.15 8.85 -13.22
N SER A 113 -0.73 7.91 -13.61
CA SER A 113 -2.00 8.23 -14.27
C SER A 113 -3.08 8.78 -13.32
N ILE A 114 -2.96 8.55 -12.00
CA ILE A 114 -4.03 8.82 -11.02
C ILE A 114 -4.52 10.26 -11.07
N LYS A 115 -3.61 11.24 -11.11
CA LYS A 115 -4.00 12.65 -11.08
C LYS A 115 -4.96 12.99 -12.22
N LYS A 116 -4.59 12.61 -13.45
CA LYS A 116 -5.41 12.84 -14.65
C LYS A 116 -6.74 12.09 -14.58
N ARG A 117 -6.73 10.86 -14.07
CA ARG A 117 -7.96 10.05 -13.93
C ARG A 117 -8.91 10.62 -12.87
N ALA A 118 -8.38 11.12 -11.77
CA ALA A 118 -9.13 11.72 -10.68
C ALA A 118 -9.78 13.06 -11.08
N GLU A 119 -9.19 13.83 -12.00
CA GLU A 119 -9.77 15.11 -12.45
C GLU A 119 -11.16 14.95 -13.10
N GLY A 120 -11.40 13.84 -13.81
CA GLY A 120 -12.69 13.55 -14.45
C GLY A 120 -13.76 12.98 -13.50
N ASP A 121 -13.37 12.53 -12.31
CA ASP A 121 -14.27 11.91 -11.35
C ASP A 121 -14.78 12.95 -10.35
N ARG A 122 -16.10 13.16 -10.30
CA ARG A 122 -16.71 14.15 -9.40
C ARG A 122 -16.86 13.65 -7.96
N ARG A 123 -16.65 12.36 -7.70
CA ARG A 123 -16.73 11.79 -6.36
C ARG A 123 -15.61 12.33 -5.49
N ARG A 124 -15.85 12.30 -4.17
CA ARG A 124 -14.78 12.43 -3.20
C ARG A 124 -13.86 11.22 -3.31
N LYS A 125 -12.57 11.44 -3.03
CA LYS A 125 -11.53 10.45 -3.27
C LYS A 125 -10.63 10.27 -2.06
N LEU A 126 -10.21 9.03 -1.86
CA LEU A 126 -9.14 8.67 -0.93
C LEU A 126 -7.95 8.15 -1.75
N LEU A 127 -6.78 8.73 -1.56
CA LEU A 127 -5.53 8.12 -2.04
C LEU A 127 -5.15 6.97 -1.11
N VAL A 128 -4.90 5.78 -1.64
CA VAL A 128 -4.48 4.60 -0.86
C VAL A 128 -3.13 4.13 -1.37
N ILE A 129 -2.12 4.11 -0.50
CA ILE A 129 -0.78 3.58 -0.81
C ILE A 129 -0.45 2.50 0.23
N ASP A 130 -0.60 1.24 -0.14
CA ASP A 130 -0.16 0.10 0.67
C ASP A 130 1.34 -0.19 0.46
N GLU A 131 2.02 -0.63 1.52
CA GLU A 131 3.43 -1.04 1.58
C GLU A 131 4.48 0.05 1.26
N LEU A 132 4.40 1.22 1.91
CA LEU A 132 5.57 2.12 1.98
C LEU A 132 6.64 1.52 2.88
N GLY A 133 7.77 1.14 2.28
CA GLY A 133 8.82 0.40 2.95
C GLY A 133 10.22 0.96 2.73
N ARG A 134 11.21 0.09 2.87
CA ARG A 134 12.63 0.45 2.75
C ARG A 134 12.98 1.01 1.37
N LEU A 135 12.39 0.50 0.29
CA LEU A 135 12.69 0.99 -1.06
C LEU A 135 12.35 2.48 -1.19
N GLU A 136 11.13 2.84 -0.80
CA GLU A 136 10.62 4.19 -0.95
C GLU A 136 11.21 5.14 0.09
N LEU A 137 11.29 4.68 1.34
CA LEU A 137 11.65 5.54 2.47
C LEU A 137 13.16 5.64 2.66
N ASP A 138 13.93 4.57 2.52
CA ASP A 138 15.37 4.56 2.82
C ASP A 138 16.25 4.68 1.57
N HIS A 139 15.75 4.25 0.40
CA HIS A 139 16.54 4.12 -0.82
C HIS A 139 16.05 4.99 -1.98
N GLU A 140 15.00 5.79 -1.80
CA GLU A 140 14.39 6.64 -2.85
C GLU A 140 14.11 5.88 -4.17
N SER A 141 13.67 4.63 -4.04
CA SER A 141 13.44 3.66 -5.11
C SER A 141 12.06 3.01 -4.95
N GLY A 142 11.73 2.00 -5.75
CA GLY A 142 10.45 1.30 -5.67
C GLY A 142 9.30 2.15 -6.22
N LEU A 143 8.25 2.37 -5.44
CA LEU A 143 7.06 3.14 -5.83
C LEU A 143 7.31 4.66 -5.79
N ILE A 144 8.22 5.15 -6.64
CA ILE A 144 8.59 6.57 -6.73
C ILE A 144 7.39 7.48 -7.03
N GLU A 145 6.40 6.99 -7.76
CA GLU A 145 5.19 7.76 -8.08
C GLU A 145 4.24 7.86 -6.88
N ALA A 146 4.24 6.86 -5.99
CA ALA A 146 3.53 6.98 -4.71
C ALA A 146 4.16 8.08 -3.85
N MET A 147 5.49 8.09 -3.76
CA MET A 147 6.22 9.14 -3.05
C MET A 147 5.95 10.52 -3.64
N ARG A 148 5.90 10.64 -4.97
CA ARG A 148 5.58 11.90 -5.65
C ARG A 148 4.16 12.38 -5.35
N LEU A 149 3.16 11.49 -5.42
CA LEU A 149 1.77 11.82 -5.07
C LEU A 149 1.65 12.31 -3.63
N LEU A 150 2.29 11.60 -2.69
CA LEU A 150 2.25 11.95 -1.27
C LEU A 150 2.96 13.28 -0.97
N ARG A 151 4.09 13.56 -1.62
CA ARG A 151 4.82 14.83 -1.51
C ARG A 151 4.05 16.01 -2.13
N ASN A 152 3.31 15.78 -3.20
CA ASN A 152 2.47 16.81 -3.83
C ASN A 152 1.23 17.16 -3.00
N GLY A 153 0.74 16.21 -2.20
CA GLY A 153 -0.37 16.46 -1.28
C GLY A 153 -1.77 16.39 -1.91
N PRO A 154 -2.75 16.99 -1.23
CA PRO A 154 -4.13 17.09 -1.68
C PRO A 154 -4.27 17.65 -3.10
N CYS A 155 -5.22 17.12 -3.87
CA CYS A 155 -5.63 17.68 -5.15
C CYS A 155 -7.17 17.71 -5.28
N VAL A 156 -7.69 18.17 -6.42
CA VAL A 156 -9.14 18.40 -6.60
C VAL A 156 -9.94 17.12 -6.33
N GLY A 157 -10.76 17.16 -5.29
CA GLY A 157 -11.59 16.04 -4.84
C GLY A 157 -10.85 14.91 -4.10
N MET A 158 -9.52 14.98 -3.97
CA MET A 158 -8.69 14.05 -3.21
C MET A 158 -7.97 14.81 -2.10
N LYS A 159 -8.67 14.99 -0.97
CA LYS A 159 -8.18 15.77 0.18
C LYS A 159 -7.50 14.91 1.26
N ASP A 160 -7.67 13.61 1.15
CA ASP A 160 -7.28 12.65 2.17
C ASP A 160 -6.48 11.51 1.53
N ALA A 161 -5.49 11.01 2.29
CA ALA A 161 -4.66 9.88 1.92
C ALA A 161 -4.58 8.89 3.06
N LEU A 162 -4.43 7.61 2.73
CA LEU A 162 -4.15 6.53 3.65
C LEU A 162 -2.91 5.80 3.16
N VAL A 163 -1.87 5.76 4.00
CA VAL A 163 -0.64 5.02 3.73
C VAL A 163 -0.50 3.86 4.72
N VAL A 164 0.00 2.73 4.24
CA VAL A 164 0.38 1.61 5.10
C VAL A 164 1.87 1.57 5.27
N VAL A 165 2.31 1.58 6.52
CA VAL A 165 3.72 1.50 6.88
C VAL A 165 3.90 0.53 8.03
N ARG A 166 5.10 -0.01 8.17
CA ARG A 166 5.49 -0.71 9.40
C ARG A 166 5.67 0.32 10.53
N GLU A 167 5.47 -0.11 11.77
CA GLU A 167 5.59 0.77 12.94
C GLU A 167 6.94 1.50 12.99
N THR A 168 8.02 0.83 12.59
CA THR A 168 9.36 1.41 12.52
C THR A 168 9.47 2.61 11.56
N PHE A 169 8.61 2.67 10.55
CA PHE A 169 8.57 3.73 9.55
C PHE A 169 7.49 4.79 9.82
N ALA A 170 6.60 4.57 10.79
CA ALA A 170 5.49 5.48 11.06
C ALA A 170 5.96 6.92 11.31
N LYS A 171 6.95 7.12 12.20
CA LYS A 171 7.51 8.45 12.49
C LYS A 171 8.12 9.11 11.25
N ARG A 172 8.81 8.32 10.41
CA ARG A 172 9.43 8.84 9.18
C ARG A 172 8.37 9.28 8.18
N ALA A 173 7.32 8.48 7.99
CA ALA A 173 6.20 8.85 7.13
C ALA A 173 5.46 10.10 7.64
N GLU A 174 5.26 10.24 8.96
CA GLU A 174 4.71 11.46 9.55
C GLU A 174 5.55 12.68 9.23
N SER A 175 6.85 12.62 9.49
CA SER A 175 7.76 13.75 9.23
C SER A 175 7.80 14.16 7.75
N LEU A 176 7.61 13.20 6.83
CA LEU A 176 7.64 13.48 5.39
C LEU A 176 6.34 14.08 4.86
N PHE A 177 5.19 13.75 5.45
CA PHE A 177 3.90 13.97 4.79
C PHE A 177 2.87 14.70 5.65
N ALA A 178 3.01 14.77 6.97
CA ALA A 178 1.95 15.31 7.83
C ALA A 178 1.61 16.77 7.51
N GLU A 179 2.62 17.63 7.31
CA GLU A 179 2.42 19.04 6.97
C GLU A 179 1.66 19.19 5.63
N THR A 180 2.12 18.49 4.60
CA THR A 180 1.53 18.50 3.25
C THR A 180 0.05 18.12 3.25
N TRP A 181 -0.37 17.22 4.13
CA TRP A 181 -1.74 16.69 4.18
C TRP A 181 -2.63 17.34 5.27
N GLY A 182 -2.14 18.42 5.89
CA GLY A 182 -2.88 19.17 6.91
C GLY A 182 -3.02 18.45 8.25
N GLY A 183 -2.10 17.54 8.55
CA GLY A 183 -2.09 16.73 9.77
C GLY A 183 -2.03 15.23 9.48
N VAL A 184 -1.84 14.46 10.56
CA VAL A 184 -1.77 13.00 10.51
C VAL A 184 -2.57 12.36 11.63
N LEU A 185 -3.14 11.19 11.32
CA LEU A 185 -3.77 10.31 12.28
C LEU A 185 -3.24 8.88 12.11
N ARG A 186 -2.61 8.34 13.16
CA ARG A 186 -2.27 6.90 13.20
C ARG A 186 -3.52 6.09 13.48
N ILE A 187 -3.70 5.04 12.69
CA ILE A 187 -4.83 4.12 12.80
C ILE A 187 -4.34 2.68 12.80
N ALA A 188 -5.15 1.79 13.36
CA ALA A 188 -4.97 0.35 13.35
C ALA A 188 -6.07 -0.30 12.49
N PRO A 189 -5.92 -1.58 12.07
CA PRO A 189 -6.93 -2.28 11.28
C PRO A 189 -8.11 -2.73 12.16
N THR A 190 -8.74 -1.79 12.86
CA THR A 190 -9.88 -2.00 13.75
C THR A 190 -11.16 -1.51 13.09
N ARG A 191 -12.31 -2.01 13.56
CA ARG A 191 -13.61 -1.50 13.11
C ARG A 191 -13.79 -0.02 13.48
N GLN A 192 -13.34 0.37 14.66
CA GLN A 192 -13.44 1.75 15.15
C GLN A 192 -12.72 2.73 14.23
N ASP A 193 -11.50 2.40 13.81
CA ASP A 193 -10.71 3.27 12.95
C ASP A 193 -11.26 3.31 11.52
N ALA A 194 -11.89 2.22 11.05
CA ALA A 194 -12.58 2.23 9.76
C ALA A 194 -13.75 3.24 9.77
N GLU A 195 -14.55 3.24 10.83
CA GLU A 195 -15.64 4.22 10.99
C GLU A 195 -15.12 5.66 11.18
N LEU A 196 -13.93 5.83 11.76
CA LEU A 196 -13.29 7.14 11.81
C LEU A 196 -12.93 7.63 10.40
N VAL A 197 -12.27 6.81 9.58
CA VAL A 197 -11.92 7.17 8.20
C VAL A 197 -13.17 7.49 7.39
N LYS A 198 -14.23 6.68 7.51
CA LYS A 198 -15.51 6.92 6.81
C LYS A 198 -16.15 8.25 7.22
N ARG A 199 -16.17 8.59 8.50
CA ARG A 199 -16.71 9.87 8.99
C ARG A 199 -15.92 11.06 8.46
N GLN A 200 -14.60 11.01 8.53
CA GLN A 200 -13.74 12.05 7.96
C GLN A 200 -14.00 12.25 6.46
N LEU A 201 -14.28 11.15 5.75
CA LEU A 201 -14.60 11.16 4.32
C LEU A 201 -16.07 11.50 4.00
N ALA A 202 -16.95 11.58 4.98
CA ALA A 202 -18.34 12.02 4.81
C ALA A 202 -18.53 13.53 5.02
N GLU A 203 -17.61 14.19 5.74
CA GLU A 203 -17.61 15.63 6.07
C GLU A 203 -17.03 16.52 4.97
#